data_AF-A0A3B8MN59-F1
#
_entry.id   AF-A0A3B8MN59-F1
#
_cell.length_a   1.000
_cell.length_b   1.000
_cell.length_c   1.000
_cell.angle_alpha   90.00
_cell.angle_beta   90.00
_cell.angle_gamma   90.00
#
_symmetry.space_group_name_H-M   'P 1'
#
loop_
_entity.id
_entity.type
_entity.pdbx_description
1 polymer ?
#
loop_
_entity_poly.entity_id
_entity_poly.type
_entity_poly.pdbx_seq_one_letter_code
_entity_poly.pdbx_strand_id
1 'polypeptide(L)'
;MSGSFGSKRGTEDHLQGGKRNEKPTIDIAEKGPFLIKGPVRYTDKDGNEIETDREVVALCRCGASENKLFCDGAHSDIGFTGDKERTETYPTREYTGDELTVVDNIGICCHWGACVNGAPDVFFKWDGDERISVPDGADREKVIRVVRACPSGSLVYKLDEKLQGEFFSEPEVFVS
;
A
#
# COMPACT_ATOMS: atom_id res chain seq x y z
N MET A 1 -47.70 15.38 -39.65
CA MET A 1 -48.05 16.01 -38.37
C MET A 1 -46.93 15.72 -37.38
N SER A 2 -46.41 16.79 -36.79
CA SER A 2 -45.38 16.84 -35.77
C SER A 2 -45.77 16.04 -34.52
N GLY A 3 -44.87 15.16 -34.06
CA GLY A 3 -44.96 14.50 -32.76
C GLY A 3 -43.69 14.78 -31.96
N SER A 4 -43.72 15.86 -31.19
CA SER A 4 -42.68 16.27 -30.25
C SER A 4 -42.65 15.29 -29.07
N PHE A 5 -41.52 14.62 -28.81
CA PHE A 5 -41.31 13.89 -27.56
C PHE A 5 -40.82 14.87 -26.50
N GLY A 6 -41.77 15.27 -25.65
CA GLY A 6 -41.55 16.20 -24.56
C GLY A 6 -40.64 15.63 -23.48
N SER A 7 -39.69 16.49 -23.09
CA SER A 7 -38.93 16.45 -21.84
C SER A 7 -39.79 16.07 -20.63
N LYS A 8 -39.37 15.03 -19.90
CA LYS A 8 -39.57 14.96 -18.45
C LYS A 8 -38.23 14.75 -17.78
N ARG A 9 -37.74 15.84 -17.20
CA ARG A 9 -36.68 15.89 -16.20
C ARG A 9 -37.11 15.05 -15.00
N GLY A 10 -36.20 14.19 -14.56
CA GLY A 10 -36.25 13.43 -13.32
C GLY A 10 -34.85 12.92 -13.04
N THR A 11 -33.99 13.80 -12.53
CA THR A 11 -32.71 13.41 -11.93
C THR A 11 -33.02 12.78 -10.58
N GLU A 12 -33.42 11.52 -10.58
CA GLU A 12 -33.61 10.75 -9.35
C GLU A 12 -32.31 10.00 -9.06
N ASP A 13 -31.55 10.66 -8.19
CA ASP A 13 -30.53 10.19 -7.26
C ASP A 13 -30.59 8.67 -7.00
N HIS A 14 -29.85 7.89 -7.80
CA HIS A 14 -29.67 6.44 -7.60
C HIS A 14 -28.55 6.11 -6.60
N LEU A 15 -28.15 7.08 -5.76
CA LEU A 15 -27.24 6.86 -4.65
C LEU A 15 -28.04 6.47 -3.39
N GLN A 16 -28.55 5.23 -3.35
CA GLN A 16 -29.03 4.64 -2.10
C GLN A 16 -28.23 3.37 -1.79
N GLY A 17 -27.22 3.52 -0.92
CA GLY A 17 -26.48 2.38 -0.35
C GLY A 17 -25.33 2.74 0.60
N GLY A 18 -24.49 3.71 0.27
CA GLY A 18 -23.31 4.03 1.08
C GLY A 18 -23.58 4.99 2.23
N LYS A 19 -23.24 4.62 3.48
CA LYS A 19 -23.20 5.57 4.61
C LYS A 19 -22.18 6.66 4.28
N ARG A 20 -22.62 7.92 4.19
CA ARG A 20 -21.81 9.12 3.83
C ARG A 20 -20.63 9.46 4.76
N ASN A 21 -20.27 8.58 5.70
CA ASN A 21 -19.20 8.78 6.70
C ASN A 21 -18.16 7.65 6.72
N GLU A 22 -18.23 6.65 5.84
CA GLU A 22 -17.22 5.59 5.79
C GLU A 22 -16.04 6.06 4.93
N LYS A 23 -14.84 6.11 5.54
CA LYS A 23 -13.59 6.45 4.84
C LYS A 23 -13.26 5.33 3.85
N PRO A 24 -12.80 5.65 2.64
CA PRO A 24 -12.42 4.62 1.70
C PRO A 24 -11.19 3.84 2.18
N THR A 25 -11.21 2.53 1.97
CA THR A 25 -10.12 1.61 2.35
C THR A 25 -9.67 0.77 1.17
N ILE A 26 -8.42 0.32 1.25
CA ILE A 26 -7.84 -0.66 0.32
C ILE A 26 -7.46 -1.89 1.14
N ASP A 27 -8.21 -2.98 0.95
CA ASP A 27 -7.91 -4.26 1.59
C ASP A 27 -7.20 -5.19 0.60
N ILE A 28 -6.27 -6.01 1.09
CA ILE A 28 -5.59 -7.02 0.28
C ILE A 28 -6.30 -8.36 0.51
N ALA A 29 -7.00 -8.87 -0.50
CA ALA A 29 -7.57 -10.21 -0.40
C ALA A 29 -6.46 -11.26 -0.39
N GLU A 30 -6.57 -12.25 0.51
CA GLU A 30 -5.68 -13.42 0.55
C GLU A 30 -5.63 -14.06 -0.84
N LYS A 31 -4.43 -14.22 -1.41
CA LYS A 31 -4.20 -14.80 -2.75
C LYS A 31 -5.01 -14.13 -3.88
N GLY A 32 -5.50 -12.91 -3.63
CA GLY A 32 -6.53 -12.28 -4.46
C GLY A 32 -6.27 -10.80 -4.76
N PRO A 33 -7.30 -10.08 -5.26
CA PRO A 33 -7.19 -8.70 -5.71
C PRO A 33 -7.03 -7.69 -4.57
N PHE A 34 -6.82 -6.42 -4.92
CA PHE A 34 -7.07 -5.31 -4.02
C PHE A 34 -8.57 -5.01 -4.00
N LEU A 35 -9.16 -4.88 -2.81
CA LEU A 35 -10.57 -4.55 -2.61
C LEU A 35 -10.67 -3.10 -2.17
N ILE A 36 -11.22 -2.27 -3.04
CA ILE A 36 -11.48 -0.86 -2.77
C ILE A 36 -12.90 -0.73 -2.24
N LYS A 37 -13.04 -0.20 -1.02
CA LYS A 37 -14.32 -0.05 -0.32
C LYS A 37 -14.60 1.41 -0.02
N GLY A 38 -15.87 1.78 0.05
CA GLY A 38 -16.32 3.12 0.40
C GLY A 38 -16.52 4.05 -0.81
N PRO A 39 -16.83 5.33 -0.57
CA PRO A 39 -17.19 6.27 -1.63
C PRO A 39 -15.96 6.73 -2.42
N VAL A 40 -15.58 5.95 -3.44
CA VAL A 40 -14.44 6.25 -4.32
C VAL A 40 -14.93 6.62 -5.72
N ARG A 41 -14.40 7.71 -6.26
CA ARG A 41 -14.61 8.10 -7.66
C ARG A 41 -13.47 7.55 -8.51
N TYR A 42 -13.82 6.87 -9.60
CA TYR A 42 -12.85 6.32 -10.56
C TYR A 42 -12.86 7.17 -11.83
N THR A 43 -11.67 7.56 -12.30
CA THR A 43 -11.52 8.29 -13.56
C THR A 43 -10.40 7.70 -14.39
N ASP A 44 -10.52 7.80 -15.72
CA ASP A 44 -9.43 7.50 -16.63
C ASP A 44 -8.37 8.63 -16.67
N LYS A 45 -7.35 8.46 -17.51
CA LYS A 45 -6.27 9.46 -17.67
C LYS A 45 -6.73 10.80 -18.24
N ASP A 46 -7.88 10.82 -18.92
CA ASP A 46 -8.45 12.01 -19.56
C ASP A 46 -9.49 12.68 -18.65
N GLY A 47 -9.73 12.11 -17.46
CA GLY A 47 -10.68 12.60 -16.46
C GLY A 47 -12.11 12.14 -16.67
N ASN A 48 -12.37 11.22 -17.62
CA ASN A 48 -13.69 10.64 -17.79
C ASN A 48 -14.00 9.71 -16.62
N GLU A 49 -15.24 9.75 -16.14
CA GLU A 49 -15.70 8.91 -15.04
C GLU A 49 -15.88 7.46 -15.50
N ILE A 50 -15.36 6.53 -14.71
CA ILE A 50 -15.52 5.10 -14.92
C ILE A 50 -16.68 4.67 -14.03
N GLU A 51 -17.79 4.26 -14.66
CA GLU A 51 -18.96 3.77 -13.93
C GLU A 51 -18.62 2.44 -13.23
N THR A 52 -18.86 2.39 -11.93
CA THR A 52 -18.77 1.17 -11.11
C THR A 52 -20.09 0.96 -10.42
N ASP A 53 -20.75 -0.16 -10.70
CA ASP A 53 -22.05 -0.54 -10.16
C ASP A 53 -21.96 -1.24 -8.78
N ARG A 54 -20.75 -1.35 -8.22
CA ARG A 54 -20.47 -2.14 -7.01
C ARG A 54 -20.00 -1.27 -5.86
N GLU A 55 -20.48 -1.60 -4.66
CA GLU A 55 -19.99 -1.00 -3.40
C GLU A 55 -18.52 -1.35 -3.10
N VAL A 56 -18.03 -2.45 -3.67
CA VAL A 56 -16.64 -2.89 -3.57
C VAL A 56 -16.10 -3.16 -4.96
N VAL A 57 -15.00 -2.50 -5.30
CA VAL A 57 -14.31 -2.67 -6.59
C VAL A 57 -13.06 -3.52 -6.38
N ALA A 58 -12.91 -4.58 -7.18
CA ALA A 58 -11.76 -5.46 -7.12
C ALA A 58 -10.75 -5.10 -8.23
N LEU A 59 -9.57 -4.61 -7.86
CA LEU A 59 -8.48 -4.31 -8.78
C LEU A 59 -7.50 -5.48 -8.88
N CYS A 60 -7.06 -5.79 -10.10
CA CYS A 60 -6.14 -6.88 -10.35
C CYS A 60 -4.81 -6.64 -9.63
N ARG A 61 -4.41 -7.60 -8.78
CA ARG A 61 -3.10 -7.63 -8.11
C ARG A 61 -2.13 -8.64 -8.75
N CYS A 62 -2.64 -9.71 -9.35
CA CYS A 62 -1.84 -10.83 -9.86
C CYS A 62 -1.20 -10.58 -11.24
N GLY A 63 -1.63 -9.55 -11.98
CA GLY A 63 -1.14 -9.26 -13.33
C GLY A 63 -1.72 -10.13 -14.45
N ALA A 64 -2.49 -11.17 -14.14
CA ALA A 64 -3.00 -12.12 -15.14
C ALA A 64 -4.38 -11.79 -15.72
N SER A 65 -5.13 -10.85 -15.14
CA SER A 65 -6.48 -10.53 -15.63
C SER A 65 -6.49 -10.10 -17.11
N GLU A 66 -7.48 -10.55 -17.87
CA GLU A 66 -7.76 -10.07 -19.23
C GLU A 66 -8.59 -8.77 -19.22
N ASN A 67 -9.31 -8.50 -18.12
CA ASN A 67 -10.10 -7.28 -17.91
C ASN A 67 -9.41 -6.22 -17.04
N LYS A 68 -8.10 -6.00 -17.25
CA LYS A 68 -7.35 -4.96 -16.50
C LYS A 68 -8.00 -3.59 -16.64
N LEU A 69 -8.10 -2.78 -15.60
CA LEU A 69 -7.45 -2.85 -14.28
C LEU A 69 -8.19 -3.72 -13.24
N PHE A 70 -9.35 -4.27 -13.60
CA PHE A 70 -10.22 -5.00 -12.69
C PHE A 70 -9.79 -6.47 -12.56
N CYS A 71 -10.21 -7.11 -11.48
CA CYS A 71 -10.04 -8.54 -11.29
C CYS A 71 -11.19 -9.31 -11.96
N ASP A 72 -10.84 -10.35 -12.72
CA ASP A 72 -11.77 -11.30 -13.37
C ASP A 72 -11.70 -12.72 -12.81
N GLY A 73 -10.82 -12.96 -11.83
CA GLY A 73 -10.65 -14.28 -11.19
C GLY A 73 -9.39 -15.03 -11.61
N ALA A 74 -8.65 -14.56 -12.61
CA ALA A 74 -7.46 -15.25 -13.15
C ALA A 74 -6.37 -15.56 -12.10
N HIS A 75 -6.34 -14.84 -10.96
CA HIS A 75 -5.45 -15.11 -9.84
C HIS A 75 -5.58 -16.55 -9.30
N SER A 76 -6.79 -17.10 -9.29
CA SER A 76 -7.03 -18.48 -8.85
C SER A 76 -6.43 -19.48 -9.83
N ASP A 77 -6.60 -19.24 -11.13
CA ASP A 77 -6.15 -20.16 -12.19
C ASP A 77 -4.62 -20.25 -12.28
N ILE A 78 -3.93 -19.12 -12.05
CA ILE A 78 -2.46 -19.06 -12.07
C ILE A 78 -1.81 -19.41 -10.72
N GLY A 79 -2.60 -19.76 -9.71
CA GLY A 79 -2.10 -20.06 -8.36
C GLY A 79 -1.39 -18.87 -7.72
N PHE A 80 -1.86 -17.64 -7.95
CA PHE A 80 -1.27 -16.45 -7.36
C PHE A 80 -1.36 -16.54 -5.84
N THR A 81 -0.20 -16.58 -5.18
CA THR A 81 -0.17 -16.62 -3.71
C THR A 81 -0.25 -15.22 -3.11
N GLY A 82 0.29 -14.24 -3.85
CA GLY A 82 0.51 -12.90 -3.31
C GLY A 82 1.58 -12.86 -2.22
N ASP A 83 2.29 -13.98 -2.00
CA ASP A 83 3.46 -14.04 -1.16
C ASP A 83 4.54 -13.14 -1.77
N LYS A 84 5.32 -12.51 -0.90
CA LYS A 84 6.55 -11.83 -1.31
C LYS A 84 7.60 -12.89 -1.60
N GLU A 85 7.46 -13.63 -2.69
CA GLU A 85 8.47 -14.55 -3.22
C GLU A 85 9.69 -13.70 -3.60
N ARG A 86 10.73 -13.80 -2.76
CA ARG A 86 11.88 -12.92 -2.78
C ARG A 86 12.95 -13.50 -3.69
N THR A 87 13.23 -12.84 -4.80
CA THR A 87 14.50 -13.03 -5.50
C THR A 87 15.43 -11.89 -5.06
N GLU A 88 16.12 -12.09 -3.93
CA GLU A 88 17.01 -11.08 -3.35
C GLU A 88 18.08 -10.66 -4.37
N THR A 89 18.01 -9.40 -4.82
CA THR A 89 19.09 -8.79 -5.62
C THR A 89 20.10 -8.06 -4.74
N TYR A 90 19.74 -7.78 -3.48
CA TYR A 90 20.53 -7.01 -2.52
C TYR A 90 20.58 -7.73 -1.17
N PRO A 91 21.71 -7.68 -0.44
CA PRO A 91 21.81 -8.30 0.87
C PRO A 91 20.98 -7.53 1.91
N THR A 92 20.34 -8.27 2.82
CA THR A 92 19.82 -7.71 4.07
C THR A 92 21.01 -7.34 4.98
N ARG A 93 20.99 -6.13 5.53
CA ARG A 93 22.03 -5.60 6.42
C ARG A 93 21.45 -5.30 7.79
N GLU A 94 22.27 -5.48 8.82
CA GLU A 94 21.90 -5.18 10.20
C GLU A 94 22.89 -4.18 10.79
N TYR A 95 22.36 -3.17 11.46
CA TYR A 95 23.11 -2.14 12.15
C TYR A 95 22.67 -2.12 13.61
N THR A 96 23.54 -2.53 14.52
CA THR A 96 23.25 -2.62 15.95
C THR A 96 23.68 -1.33 16.64
N GLY A 97 22.75 -0.70 17.36
CA GLY A 97 23.04 0.36 18.31
C GLY A 97 22.81 -0.12 19.74
N ASP A 98 22.78 0.83 20.67
CA ASP A 98 22.74 0.54 22.11
C ASP A 98 21.39 -0.07 22.54
N GLU A 99 20.28 0.41 21.96
CA GLU A 99 18.93 0.01 22.38
C GLU A 99 18.13 -0.81 21.35
N LEU A 100 18.57 -0.84 20.09
CA LEU A 100 17.92 -1.62 19.02
C LEU A 100 18.88 -1.93 17.87
N THR A 101 18.50 -2.89 17.04
CA THR A 101 19.14 -3.15 15.74
C THR A 101 18.20 -2.70 14.61
N VAL A 102 18.71 -1.89 13.69
CA VAL A 102 18.04 -1.58 12.41
C VAL A 102 18.38 -2.68 11.41
N VAL A 103 17.36 -3.25 10.78
CA VAL A 103 17.51 -4.22 9.68
C VAL A 103 17.00 -3.57 8.40
N ASP A 104 17.85 -3.53 7.38
CA ASP A 104 17.63 -2.82 6.12
C ASP A 104 17.80 -3.78 4.94
N ASN A 105 16.82 -3.76 4.03
CA ASN A 105 16.99 -4.31 2.71
C ASN A 105 16.48 -3.33 1.64
N ILE A 106 17.42 -2.72 0.91
CA ILE A 106 17.11 -1.75 -0.16
C ILE A 106 16.36 -2.37 -1.34
N GLY A 107 16.49 -3.68 -1.56
CA GLY A 107 15.79 -4.39 -2.62
C GLY A 107 14.26 -4.35 -2.45
N ILE A 108 13.76 -4.04 -1.25
CA ILE A 108 12.33 -3.85 -0.99
C ILE A 108 11.93 -2.36 -0.93
N CYS A 109 12.87 -1.42 -1.14
CA CYS A 109 12.57 -0.01 -0.94
C CYS A 109 11.54 0.47 -1.97
N CYS A 110 10.38 0.95 -1.51
CA CYS A 110 9.39 1.63 -2.34
C CYS A 110 9.68 3.13 -2.51
N HIS A 111 10.81 3.61 -1.98
CA HIS A 111 11.25 5.01 -2.03
C HIS A 111 10.27 6.03 -1.45
N TRP A 112 9.43 5.62 -0.48
CA TRP A 112 8.47 6.50 0.21
C TRP A 112 9.13 7.70 0.93
N GLY A 113 10.37 7.57 1.38
CA GLY A 113 11.14 8.67 1.97
C GLY A 113 10.87 8.94 3.46
N ALA A 114 9.99 8.19 4.12
CA ALA A 114 9.76 8.35 5.57
C ALA A 114 11.05 8.26 6.41
N CYS A 115 11.98 7.40 6.02
CA CYS A 115 13.26 7.24 6.70
C CYS A 115 14.15 8.49 6.64
N VAL A 116 14.47 8.98 5.43
CA VAL A 116 15.34 10.14 5.23
C VAL A 116 14.71 11.42 5.74
N ASN A 117 13.38 11.54 5.71
CA ASN A 117 12.67 12.72 6.20
C ASN A 117 12.45 12.66 7.72
N GLY A 118 12.25 11.47 8.29
CA GLY A 118 11.89 11.28 9.69
C GLY A 118 13.09 11.19 10.65
N ALA A 119 14.20 10.59 10.20
CA ALA A 119 15.43 10.45 10.97
C ALA A 119 16.67 10.43 10.04
N PRO A 120 17.03 11.58 9.44
CA PRO A 120 18.17 11.71 8.51
C PRO A 120 19.53 11.40 9.14
N ASP A 121 19.63 11.47 10.47
CA ASP A 121 20.86 11.11 11.19
C ASP A 121 21.00 9.61 11.46
N VAL A 122 19.93 8.84 11.24
CA VAL A 122 19.88 7.40 11.45
C VAL A 122 19.98 6.64 10.14
N PHE A 123 19.19 7.01 9.12
CA PHE A 123 19.04 6.18 7.92
C PHE A 123 19.84 6.69 6.73
N PHE A 124 20.38 5.74 5.95
CA PHE A 124 21.07 5.98 4.68
C PHE A 124 22.19 7.01 4.79
N LYS A 125 22.96 6.92 5.87
CA LYS A 125 24.23 7.61 6.03
C LYS A 125 25.29 6.92 5.16
N TRP A 126 26.45 7.55 5.03
CA TRP A 126 27.55 7.04 4.24
C TRP A 126 28.78 6.87 5.13
N ASP A 127 29.39 5.69 5.07
CA ASP A 127 30.72 5.40 5.57
C ASP A 127 31.58 4.95 4.40
N GLY A 128 32.42 5.87 3.89
CA GLY A 128 33.05 5.72 2.59
C GLY A 128 32.01 5.53 1.47
N ASP A 129 32.13 4.43 0.74
CA ASP A 129 31.22 4.04 -0.34
C ASP A 129 30.05 3.17 0.14
N GLU A 130 29.98 2.88 1.45
CA GLU A 130 28.94 2.04 2.02
C GLU A 130 27.79 2.87 2.59
N ARG A 131 26.58 2.57 2.13
CA ARG A 131 25.35 3.07 2.73
C ARG A 131 25.09 2.31 4.05
N ILE A 132 25.05 3.03 5.16
CA ILE A 132 24.83 2.50 6.50
C ILE A 132 23.57 3.07 7.16
N SER A 133 23.12 2.43 8.24
CA SER A 133 22.25 3.05 9.23
C SER A 133 22.99 3.18 10.57
N VAL A 134 22.70 4.23 11.31
CA VAL A 134 23.28 4.57 12.61
C VAL A 134 22.15 4.63 13.63
N PRO A 135 21.75 3.50 14.25
CA PRO A 135 20.58 3.44 15.13
C PRO A 135 20.62 4.50 16.25
N ASP A 136 21.80 4.76 16.80
CA ASP A 136 22.01 5.73 17.90
C ASP A 136 22.01 7.19 17.42
N GLY A 137 21.76 7.44 16.12
CA GLY A 137 21.60 8.79 15.57
C GLY A 137 20.32 9.50 16.02
N ALA A 138 19.42 8.81 16.72
CA ALA A 138 18.23 9.37 17.36
C ALA A 138 17.74 8.46 18.50
N ASP A 139 16.87 8.98 19.37
CA ASP A 139 16.25 8.19 20.44
C ASP A 139 15.45 7.00 19.89
N ARG A 140 15.48 5.86 20.61
CA ARG A 140 14.85 4.59 20.24
C ARG A 140 13.43 4.73 19.71
N GLU A 141 12.56 5.46 20.40
CA GLU A 141 11.16 5.63 20.03
C GLU A 141 11.01 6.34 18.68
N LYS A 142 11.89 7.30 18.37
CA LYS A 142 11.89 8.00 17.08
C LYS A 142 12.30 7.05 15.97
N VAL A 143 13.35 6.25 16.18
CA VAL A 143 13.80 5.25 15.20
C VAL A 143 12.67 4.25 14.92
N ILE A 144 12.07 3.65 15.94
CA ILE A 144 10.97 2.70 15.80
C ILE A 144 9.80 3.32 15.03
N ARG A 145 9.39 4.54 15.38
CA ARG A 145 8.29 5.24 14.68
C ARG A 145 8.60 5.43 13.20
N VAL A 146 9.84 5.80 12.85
CA VAL A 146 10.25 6.02 11.46
C VAL A 146 10.34 4.70 10.68
N VAL A 147 10.88 3.65 11.29
CA VAL A 147 10.89 2.29 10.70
C VAL A 147 9.48 1.81 10.41
N ARG A 148 8.56 1.96 11.37
CA ARG A 148 7.14 1.59 11.22
C ARG A 148 6.40 2.38 10.13
N ALA A 149 6.90 3.55 9.74
CA ALA A 149 6.34 4.31 8.63
C ALA A 149 6.82 3.82 7.25
N CYS A 150 7.62 2.74 7.16
CA CYS A 150 8.06 2.14 5.90
C CYS A 150 6.99 1.17 5.36
N PRO A 151 6.22 1.55 4.32
CA PRO A 151 5.08 0.74 3.88
C PRO A 151 5.51 -0.54 3.14
N SER A 152 6.75 -0.61 2.66
CA SER A 152 7.24 -1.81 1.97
C SER A 152 7.82 -2.87 2.92
N GLY A 153 8.19 -2.48 4.15
CA GLY A 153 8.96 -3.31 5.06
C GLY A 153 10.46 -3.40 4.69
N SER A 154 10.97 -2.45 3.90
CA SER A 154 12.41 -2.32 3.60
C SER A 154 13.25 -2.05 4.85
N LEU A 155 12.63 -1.41 5.86
CA LEU A 155 13.18 -1.25 7.18
C LEU A 155 12.34 -2.04 8.17
N VAL A 156 13.01 -2.81 9.03
CA VAL A 156 12.46 -3.42 10.24
C VAL A 156 13.47 -3.26 11.37
N TYR A 157 13.13 -3.67 12.58
CA TYR A 157 14.03 -3.55 13.73
C TYR A 157 13.98 -4.78 14.62
N LYS A 158 15.04 -4.99 15.39
CA LYS A 158 15.09 -5.99 16.46
C LYS A 158 15.15 -5.30 17.81
N LEU A 159 14.48 -5.91 18.78
CA LEU A 159 14.64 -5.63 20.22
C LEU A 159 15.09 -6.93 20.87
N ASP A 160 16.12 -6.89 21.70
CA ASP A 160 16.72 -8.08 22.34
C ASP A 160 16.96 -9.22 21.31
N GLU A 161 17.55 -8.87 20.16
CA GLU A 161 17.79 -9.76 19.00
C GLU A 161 16.55 -10.36 18.33
N LYS A 162 15.34 -10.04 18.79
CA LYS A 162 14.08 -10.52 18.23
C LYS A 162 13.55 -9.56 17.18
N LEU A 163 13.39 -10.06 15.96
CA LEU A 163 12.78 -9.34 14.85
C LEU A 163 11.35 -8.93 15.19
N GLN A 164 11.08 -7.64 15.05
CA GLN A 164 9.74 -7.10 15.14
C GLN A 164 9.24 -6.92 13.70
N GLY A 165 8.35 -7.82 13.26
CA GLY A 165 7.94 -7.90 11.84
C GLY A 165 6.44 -8.15 11.60
N GLU A 166 5.67 -8.45 12.64
CA GLU A 166 4.21 -8.61 12.54
C GLU A 166 3.52 -7.31 12.93
N PHE A 167 3.36 -6.40 11.97
CA PHE A 167 2.65 -5.14 12.21
C PHE A 167 1.31 -5.03 11.48
N PHE A 168 1.09 -5.90 10.49
CA PHE A 168 -0.04 -5.79 9.55
C PHE A 168 -1.14 -6.81 9.87
N SER A 169 -1.90 -6.63 10.95
CA SER A 169 -3.11 -7.44 11.20
C SER A 169 -4.40 -6.79 10.68
N GLU A 170 -4.36 -5.50 10.33
CA GLU A 170 -5.51 -4.71 9.88
C GLU A 170 -5.17 -3.87 8.64
N PRO A 171 -6.17 -3.43 7.84
CA PRO A 171 -5.93 -2.55 6.69
C PRO A 171 -5.26 -1.23 7.11
N GLU A 172 -4.13 -0.90 6.48
CA GLU A 172 -3.32 0.28 6.86
C GLU A 172 -3.38 1.44 5.85
N VAL A 173 -3.92 1.20 4.65
CA VAL A 173 -4.04 2.25 3.63
C VAL A 173 -5.45 2.81 3.65
N PHE A 174 -5.58 3.94 4.32
CA PHE A 174 -6.78 4.78 4.29
C PHE A 174 -6.61 5.81 3.19
N VAL A 175 -7.61 5.90 2.31
CA VAL A 175 -7.68 6.96 1.31
C VAL A 175 -8.58 8.06 1.87
N SER A 176 -8.20 9.33 1.70
CA SER A 176 -8.95 10.50 2.19
C SER A 176 -9.03 11.57 1.12
#